data_AF-A0A8D0GIJ7-F1
#
_entry.id   AF-A0A8D0GIJ7-F1
#
_cell.length_a   1.000
_cell.length_b   1.000
_cell.length_c   1.000
_cell.angle_alpha   90.00
_cell.angle_beta   90.00
_cell.angle_gamma   90.00
#
_symmetry.space_group_name_H-M   'P 1'
#
loop_
_entity.id
_entity.type
_entity.pdbx_description
1 polymer ?
#
loop_
_entity_poly.entity_id
_entity_poly.type
_entity_poly.pdbx_seq_one_letter_code
_entity_poly.pdbx_strand_id
1 'polypeptide(L)' 'QSTRPYSQVNVLNFTTSWTNGLAFNAVIHRHKPELFSWDNVTKMSPVERLEHAFSIAKNHLGIEK' A
#
# COMPACT_ATOMS: atom_id res chain seq x y z
N GLN A 1 12.22 4.84 -16.65
CA GLN A 1 11.77 3.64 -15.92
C GLN A 1 12.33 3.70 -14.49
N SER A 2 11.51 4.00 -13.47
CA SER A 2 12.02 4.04 -12.08
C SER A 2 10.93 3.71 -11.06
N THR A 3 10.73 2.41 -10.82
CA THR A 3 10.07 1.86 -9.64
C THR A 3 11.09 0.98 -8.88
N ARG A 4 12.21 1.57 -8.46
CA ARG A 4 13.21 0.91 -7.60
C ARG A 4 13.06 1.50 -6.20
N PRO A 5 12.19 0.92 -5.36
CA PRO A 5 12.63 -0.16 -4.46
C PRO A 5 11.66 -1.35 -4.31
N TYR A 6 10.54 -1.39 -5.04
CA TYR A 6 9.52 -2.44 -4.89
C TYR A 6 9.53 -3.39 -6.09
N SER A 7 10.45 -4.36 -6.09
CA SER A 7 10.60 -5.32 -7.19
C SER A 7 9.35 -6.19 -7.43
N GLN A 8 8.47 -6.32 -6.44
CA GLN A 8 7.22 -7.09 -6.52
C GLN A 8 5.98 -6.28 -6.90
N VAL A 9 6.11 -4.96 -7.08
CA VAL A 9 4.96 -4.08 -7.38
C VAL A 9 5.04 -3.61 -8.82
N ASN A 10 4.47 -4.40 -9.72
CA ASN A 10 4.24 -4.00 -11.10
C ASN A 10 2.81 -3.45 -11.21
N VAL A 11 2.65 -2.13 -11.00
CA VAL A 11 1.36 -1.45 -11.20
C VAL A 11 1.15 -1.30 -12.70
N LEU A 12 0.61 -2.35 -13.32
CA LEU A 12 0.33 -2.39 -14.75
C LEU A 12 -0.99 -1.69 -15.07
N ASN A 13 -1.96 -1.66 -14.14
CA ASN A 13 -3.30 -1.11 -14.39
C ASN A 13 -3.92 -0.47 -13.14
N PHE A 14 -4.75 0.57 -13.33
CA PHE A 14 -5.56 1.21 -12.28
C PHE A 14 -6.78 0.40 -11.82
N THR A 15 -6.81 -0.90 -12.12
CA THR A 15 -7.92 -1.81 -11.81
C THR A 15 -7.43 -2.99 -10.97
N THR A 16 -6.76 -3.96 -11.59
CA THR A 16 -6.35 -5.22 -10.93
C THR A 16 -5.12 -5.09 -10.03
N SER A 17 -4.23 -4.11 -10.30
CA SER A 17 -3.06 -3.86 -9.45
C SER A 17 -3.40 -3.16 -8.13
N TRP A 18 -4.64 -2.71 -7.95
CA TRP A 18 -5.12 -2.05 -6.73
C TRP A 18 -5.96 -2.99 -5.84
N THR A 19 -6.49 -4.08 -6.41
CA THR A 19 -7.34 -5.06 -5.70
C THR A 19 -6.55 -5.91 -4.71
N ASN A 20 -5.23 -6.04 -4.89
CA ASN A 20 -4.36 -6.79 -3.99
C ASN A 20 -3.89 -6.00 -2.75
N GLY A 21 -4.37 -4.76 -2.58
CA GLY A 21 -4.07 -3.87 -1.45
C GLY A 21 -2.64 -3.34 -1.41
N LEU A 22 -1.75 -3.78 -2.30
CA LEU A 22 -0.35 -3.35 -2.31
C LEU A 22 -0.21 -1.93 -2.83
N ALA A 23 -0.96 -1.52 -3.85
CA ALA A 23 -0.85 -0.17 -4.39
C ALA A 23 -1.15 0.92 -3.34
N PHE A 24 -2.22 0.76 -2.55
CA PHE A 24 -2.57 1.70 -1.49
C PHE A 24 -1.50 1.77 -0.40
N ASN A 25 -1.02 0.63 0.10
CA ASN A 25 0.08 0.60 1.05
C ASN A 25 1.36 1.19 0.45
N ALA A 26 1.64 0.99 -0.84
CA ALA A 26 2.85 1.51 -1.48
C ALA A 26 2.83 3.05 -1.52
N VAL A 27 1.68 3.65 -1.79
CA VAL A 27 1.51 5.11 -1.79
C VAL A 27 1.71 5.68 -0.38
N ILE A 28 1.12 5.06 0.63
CA ILE A 28 1.26 5.51 2.02
C ILE A 28 2.73 5.37 2.49
N HIS A 29 3.34 4.21 2.26
CA HIS A 29 4.73 3.94 2.62
C HIS A 29 5.72 4.82 1.84
N ARG A 30 5.39 5.23 0.62
CA ARG A 30 6.18 6.20 -0.15
C ARG A 30 6.16 7.58 0.49
N HIS A 31 5.02 7.97 1.06
CA HIS A 31 4.85 9.28 1.69
C HIS A 31 5.41 9.31 3.13
N LYS A 32 5.29 8.19 3.86
CA LYS A 32 5.80 8.00 5.21
C LYS A 32 6.28 6.56 5.43
N PRO A 33 7.53 6.25 5.06
CA PRO A 33 8.08 4.89 5.20
C PRO A 33 8.21 4.44 6.66
N GLU A 34 8.19 5.36 7.62
CA GLU A 34 8.26 5.08 9.05
C GLU A 34 6.96 4.52 9.66
N LEU A 35 5.83 4.57 8.93
CA LEU A 35 4.53 4.15 9.48
C LEU A 35 4.40 2.62 9.61
N PHE A 36 4.99 1.86 8.69
CA PHE A 36 4.94 0.39 8.71
C PHE A 36 6.01 -0.21 7.81
N SER A 37 6.40 -1.45 8.08
CA SER A 37 7.34 -2.19 7.22
C SER A 37 6.65 -2.83 6.01
N TRP A 38 7.21 -2.61 4.82
CA TRP A 38 6.72 -3.22 3.57
C TRP A 38 6.66 -4.75 3.62
N ASP A 39 7.64 -5.40 4.24
CA ASP A 39 7.70 -6.86 4.39
C ASP A 39 6.55 -7.46 5.21
N ASN A 40 5.93 -6.67 6.09
CA ASN A 40 4.75 -7.11 6.82
C ASN A 40 3.52 -7.06 5.92
N VAL A 41 3.39 -6.00 5.11
CA VAL A 41 2.27 -5.85 4.18
C VAL A 41 2.30 -6.95 3.12
N THR A 42 3.46 -7.30 2.58
CA THR A 42 3.58 -8.38 1.57
C THR A 42 3.24 -9.77 2.10
N LYS A 43 3.19 -9.97 3.43
CA LYS A 43 2.76 -11.23 4.08
C LYS A 43 1.28 -11.27 4.43
N MET A 44 0.60 -10.12 4.51
CA MET A 44 -0.83 -10.03 4.84
C MET A 44 -1.73 -10.51 3.70
N SER A 45 -2.96 -10.90 4.02
CA SER A 45 -3.97 -11.19 3.00
C SER A 45 -4.45 -9.91 2.28
N PRO A 46 -5.00 -9.98 1.05
CA PRO A 46 -5.46 -8.80 0.32
C PRO A 46 -6.48 -7.95 1.09
N VAL A 47 -7.39 -8.59 1.84
CA VAL A 47 -8.41 -7.91 2.65
C VAL A 47 -7.76 -7.15 3.80
N GLU A 48 -6.85 -7.79 4.53
CA GLU A 48 -6.12 -7.17 5.64
C GLU A 48 -5.26 -6.00 5.16
N ARG A 49 -4.62 -6.12 3.99
CA ARG A 49 -3.84 -5.01 3.40
C ARG A 49 -4.69 -3.78 3.12
N LEU A 50 -5.91 -3.97 2.61
CA LEU A 50 -6.82 -2.87 2.32
C LEU A 50 -7.29 -2.20 3.60
N GLU A 51 -7.76 -2.97 4.57
CA GLU A 51 -8.16 -2.46 5.90
C GLU A 51 -7.00 -1.74 6.60
N HIS A 52 -5.80 -2.31 6.56
CA HIS A 52 -4.60 -1.69 7.10
C HIS A 52 -4.29 -0.35 6.42
N ALA A 53 -4.31 -0.30 5.07
CA ALA A 53 -4.07 0.93 4.33
C ALA A 53 -5.11 2.02 4.65
N PHE A 54 -6.40 1.67 4.69
CA PHE A 54 -7.46 2.62 5.02
C PHE A 54 -7.39 3.10 6.47
N SER A 55 -7.08 2.21 7.41
CA SER A 55 -6.89 2.57 8.81
C SER A 55 -5.74 3.55 8.98
N ILE A 56 -4.59 3.29 8.34
CA ILE A 56 -3.44 4.20 8.39
C ILE A 56 -3.74 5.51 7.67
N ALA A 57 -4.37 5.48 6.50
CA ALA A 57 -4.75 6.69 5.78
C ALA A 57 -5.72 7.56 6.59
N LYS A 58 -6.68 6.96 7.28
CA LYS A 58 -7.60 7.69 8.15
C LYS A 58 -6.86 8.32 9.35
N ASN A 59 -6.04 7.53 10.04
CA ASN A 59 -5.39 7.97 11.28
C ASN A 59 -4.24 8.95 11.06
N HIS A 60 -3.49 8.81 9.95
CA HIS A 60 -2.26 9.59 9.73
C HIS A 60 -2.36 10.61 8.59
N LEU A 61 -3.34 10.47 7.70
CA LEU A 61 -3.52 11.39 6.56
C LEU A 61 -4.86 12.12 6.59
N GLY A 62 -5.76 11.81 7.55
CA GLY A 62 -7.05 12.50 7.69
C GLY A 62 -8.00 12.28 6.50
N ILE A 63 -7.78 11.23 5.72
CA ILE A 63 -8.59 10.91 4.55
C ILE A 63 -9.84 10.14 5.04
N GLU A 64 -11.01 10.77 4.99
CA GLU A 64 -12.29 10.10 5.23
C GLU A 64 -12.68 9.20 4.05
N LYS A 65 -13.46 8.15 4.37
CA LYS A 65 -13.74 6.98 3.51
C LYS A 65 -14.66 7.30 2.33
#